data_AF-A0A917YEM7-F1
#
_entry.id   AF-A0A917YEM7-F1
#
_cell.length_a   1.000
_cell.length_b   1.000
_cell.length_c   1.000
_cell.angle_alpha   90.00
_cell.angle_beta   90.00
_cell.angle_gamma   90.00
#
_symmetry.space_group_name_H-M   'P 1'
#
loop_
_entity.id
_entity.type
_entity.pdbx_description
1 polymer ?
#
loop_
_entity_poly.entity_id
_entity_poly.type
_entity_poly.pdbx_seq_one_letter_code
_entity_poly.pdbx_strand_id
1 'polypeptide(L)'
;MGLPFFWRPLATAGDLGVRRELVDDAEWLAALLAGSLPQEPEALGLLALIRLHVARWSARLDRGGWLVPLSDQDRSRWDRRRIESATTLIERAAGMGRAGPY
;
A
#
# COMPACT_ATOMS: atom_id res chain seq x y z
N MET A 1 -33.93 0.53 6.88
CA MET A 1 -33.47 1.74 7.61
C MET A 1 -32.03 1.50 8.00
N GLY A 2 -31.08 2.06 7.24
CA GLY A 2 -29.63 1.91 7.40
C GLY A 2 -28.96 2.77 6.33
N LEU A 3 -28.13 3.71 6.76
CA LEU A 3 -27.87 5.01 6.11
C LEU A 3 -27.15 4.90 4.74
N PRO A 4 -27.49 5.75 3.75
CA PRO A 4 -26.71 5.88 2.51
C PRO A 4 -25.45 6.70 2.81
N PHE A 5 -24.35 6.03 3.17
CA PHE A 5 -23.05 6.68 3.25
C PHE A 5 -22.63 7.11 1.84
N PHE A 6 -22.81 8.39 1.52
CA PHE A 6 -22.33 9.03 0.30
C PHE A 6 -20.79 9.10 0.34
N TRP A 7 -20.14 8.05 -0.13
CA TRP A 7 -18.73 8.11 -0.49
C TRP A 7 -18.63 8.87 -1.83
N ARG A 8 -18.67 10.22 -1.79
CA ARG A 8 -18.38 11.02 -3.00
C ARG A 8 -17.00 10.61 -3.54
N PRO A 9 -16.79 10.50 -4.86
CA PRO A 9 -15.44 10.29 -5.36
C PRO A 9 -14.69 11.61 -5.12
N LEU A 10 -13.72 11.60 -4.21
CA LEU A 10 -12.75 12.71 -4.04
C LEU A 10 -11.65 12.66 -5.11
N ALA A 11 -11.88 11.95 -6.21
CA ALA A 11 -10.96 11.83 -7.32
C ALA A 11 -11.54 12.57 -8.52
N THR A 12 -10.99 13.75 -8.81
CA THR A 12 -11.09 14.33 -10.15
C THR A 12 -10.43 13.33 -11.09
N ALA A 13 -11.11 12.87 -12.14
CA ALA A 13 -10.64 11.76 -12.99
C ALA A 13 -9.22 11.95 -13.57
N GLY A 14 -8.70 13.19 -13.66
CA GLY A 14 -7.33 13.50 -14.05
C GLY A 14 -6.23 13.22 -13.00
N ASP A 15 -6.60 12.99 -11.73
CA ASP A 15 -5.67 12.83 -10.61
C ASP A 15 -5.22 11.37 -10.41
N LEU A 16 -5.88 10.38 -11.05
CA LEU A 16 -5.55 8.97 -10.83
C LEU A 16 -4.19 8.57 -11.42
N GLY A 17 -3.80 9.17 -12.55
CA GLY A 17 -2.48 8.97 -13.17
C GLY A 17 -1.37 9.57 -12.29
N VAL A 18 -1.52 10.83 -11.90
CA VAL A 18 -0.58 11.53 -11.00
C VAL A 18 -0.44 10.81 -9.66
N ARG A 19 -1.55 10.38 -9.05
CA ARG A 19 -1.51 9.57 -7.82
C ARG A 19 -0.79 8.25 -8.02
N ARG A 20 -0.91 7.63 -9.20
CA ARG A 20 -0.21 6.38 -9.47
C ARG A 20 1.29 6.60 -9.55
N GLU A 21 1.73 7.64 -10.26
CA GLU A 21 3.13 8.04 -10.33
C GLU A 21 3.69 8.33 -8.94
N LEU A 22 3.00 9.13 -8.12
CA LEU A 22 3.43 9.43 -6.74
C LEU A 22 3.53 8.18 -5.85
N VAL A 23 2.65 7.21 -6.05
CA VAL A 23 2.69 5.94 -5.31
C VAL A 23 3.87 5.08 -5.75
N ASP A 24 4.16 5.04 -7.05
CA ASP A 24 5.31 4.32 -7.59
C ASP A 24 6.62 5.00 -7.14
N ASP A 25 6.68 6.34 -7.09
CA ASP A 25 7.81 7.11 -6.53
C ASP A 25 8.00 6.84 -5.03
N ALA A 26 6.92 6.78 -4.25
CA ALA A 26 6.98 6.46 -2.83
C ALA A 26 7.55 5.05 -2.59
N GLU A 27 7.13 4.06 -3.39
CA GLU A 27 7.70 2.71 -3.33
C GLU A 27 9.19 2.71 -3.69
N TRP A 28 9.59 3.45 -4.73
CA TRP A 28 10.98 3.58 -5.14
C TRP A 28 11.86 4.22 -4.05
N LEU A 29 11.43 5.36 -3.49
CA LEU A 29 12.18 6.05 -2.43
C LEU A 29 12.32 5.20 -1.17
N ALA A 30 11.26 4.51 -0.75
CA ALA A 30 11.33 3.60 0.39
C ALA A 30 12.25 2.40 0.12
N ALA A 31 12.26 1.89 -1.12
CA ALA A 31 13.17 0.81 -1.51
C ALA A 31 14.64 1.27 -1.48
N LEU A 32 14.91 2.48 -1.94
CA LEU A 32 16.23 3.09 -1.88
C LEU A 32 16.70 3.28 -0.43
N LEU A 33 15.81 3.75 0.44
CA LEU A 33 16.10 3.92 1.87
C LEU A 33 16.40 2.58 2.55
N ALA A 34 15.53 1.59 2.37
CA ALA A 34 15.71 0.24 2.93
C ALA A 34 16.98 -0.46 2.42
N GLY A 35 17.36 -0.23 1.16
CA GLY A 35 18.61 -0.72 0.59
C GLY A 35 19.85 -0.02 1.16
N SER A 36 19.73 1.28 1.48
CA SER A 36 20.80 2.08 2.07
C SER A 36 21.00 1.79 3.57
N LEU A 37 19.92 1.41 4.26
CA LEU A 37 19.89 1.13 5.70
C LEU A 37 19.36 -0.29 5.98
N PRO A 38 20.06 -1.34 5.54
CA PRO A 38 19.54 -2.72 5.61
C PRO A 38 19.41 -3.27 7.04
N GLN A 39 19.97 -2.58 8.04
CA GLN A 39 19.87 -2.95 9.46
C GLN A 39 18.95 -2.03 10.26
N GLU A 40 18.26 -1.09 9.59
CA GLU A 40 17.25 -0.26 10.25
C GLU A 40 15.84 -0.83 10.05
N PRO A 41 15.22 -1.40 11.10
CA PRO A 41 13.95 -2.10 10.99
C PRO A 41 12.82 -1.17 10.53
N GLU A 42 12.84 0.11 10.90
CA GLU A 42 11.84 1.09 10.50
C GLU A 42 11.89 1.38 8.99
N ALA A 43 13.07 1.36 8.37
CA ALA A 43 13.19 1.51 6.92
C ALA A 43 12.60 0.30 6.19
N LEU A 44 12.80 -0.91 6.73
CA LEU A 44 12.21 -2.14 6.22
C LEU A 44 10.68 -2.15 6.42
N GLY A 45 10.19 -1.74 7.59
CA GLY A 45 8.77 -1.62 7.94
C GLY A 45 8.04 -0.63 7.03
N LEU A 46 8.62 0.56 6.81
CA LEU A 46 8.07 1.56 5.89
C LEU A 46 7.90 1.03 4.46
N LEU A 47 8.92 0.36 3.92
CA LEU A 47 8.85 -0.23 2.58
C LEU A 47 7.78 -1.33 2.52
N ALA A 48 7.69 -2.17 3.55
CA ALA A 48 6.67 -3.21 3.62
C ALA A 48 5.25 -2.62 3.65
N LEU A 49 5.04 -1.59 4.47
CA LEU A 49 3.76 -0.88 4.57
C LEU A 49 3.35 -0.30 3.21
N ILE A 50 4.26 0.40 2.54
CA ILE A 50 4.02 0.96 1.20
C ILE A 50 3.64 -0.16 0.22
N ARG A 51 4.42 -1.25 0.15
CA ARG A 51 4.11 -2.39 -0.74
C ARG A 51 2.74 -3.00 -0.47
N LEU A 52 2.32 -3.13 0.78
CA LEU A 52 0.98 -3.62 1.15
C LEU A 52 -0.14 -2.64 0.76
N HIS A 53 0.12 -1.33 0.75
CA HIS A 53 -0.81 -0.34 0.23
C HIS A 53 -0.92 -0.41 -1.29
N VAL A 54 0.21 -0.50 -2.00
CA VAL A 54 0.22 -0.56 -3.48
C VAL A 54 -0.35 -1.88 -3.98
N ALA A 55 -0.13 -2.98 -3.27
CA ALA A 55 -0.61 -4.31 -3.67
C ALA A 55 -2.13 -4.39 -3.88
N ARG A 56 -2.88 -3.50 -3.22
CA ARG A 56 -4.35 -3.45 -3.29
C ARG A 56 -4.88 -2.43 -4.28
N TRP A 57 -4.01 -1.64 -4.93
CA TRP A 57 -4.40 -0.51 -5.76
C TRP A 57 -5.51 -0.82 -6.76
N SER A 58 -5.35 -1.94 -7.50
CA SER A 58 -6.30 -2.42 -8.49
C SER A 58 -7.70 -2.68 -7.91
N ALA A 59 -7.81 -3.07 -6.65
CA ALA A 59 -9.05 -3.43 -5.99
C ALA A 59 -9.71 -2.27 -5.22
N ARG A 60 -9.06 -1.09 -5.11
CA ARG A 60 -9.57 0.04 -4.31
C ARG A 60 -10.78 0.74 -4.93
N LEU A 61 -10.91 0.66 -6.25
CA LEU A 61 -11.98 1.30 -7.00
C LEU A 61 -12.76 0.26 -7.82
N ASP A 62 -14.09 0.39 -7.85
CA ASP A 62 -14.91 -0.31 -8.83
C ASP A 62 -14.89 0.38 -10.20
N ARG A 63 -15.64 -0.16 -11.18
CA ARG A 63 -15.69 0.36 -12.56
C ARG A 63 -16.21 1.80 -12.67
N GLY A 64 -17.00 2.26 -11.71
CA GLY A 64 -17.50 3.63 -11.60
C GLY A 64 -16.54 4.59 -10.89
N GLY A 65 -15.31 4.17 -10.56
CA GLY A 65 -14.29 5.06 -9.97
C GLY A 65 -14.46 5.25 -8.47
N TRP A 66 -14.97 4.22 -7.83
CA TRP A 66 -15.75 4.33 -6.63
C TRP A 66 -15.14 3.47 -5.51
N LEU A 67 -14.95 4.02 -4.30
CA LEU A 67 -14.18 3.34 -3.25
C LEU A 67 -14.85 2.05 -2.77
N VAL A 68 -14.10 0.93 -2.86
CA VAL A 68 -14.54 -0.38 -2.38
C VAL A 68 -14.04 -0.60 -0.95
N PRO A 69 -14.94 -0.86 0.03
CA PRO A 69 -14.55 -1.21 1.40
C PRO A 69 -13.58 -2.40 1.43
N LEU A 70 -12.63 -2.41 2.38
CA LEU A 70 -11.57 -3.43 2.42
C LEU A 70 -12.11 -4.87 2.49
N SER A 71 -13.23 -5.09 3.18
CA SER A 71 -13.91 -6.39 3.28
C SER A 71 -14.45 -6.88 1.94
N ASP A 72 -14.75 -5.95 1.04
CA ASP A 72 -15.47 -6.20 -0.21
C ASP A 72 -14.53 -6.15 -1.43
N GLN A 73 -13.25 -5.84 -1.20
CA GLN A 73 -12.23 -5.86 -2.23
C GLN A 73 -11.97 -7.28 -2.71
N ASP A 74 -12.00 -7.48 -4.03
CA ASP A 74 -11.61 -8.74 -4.66
C ASP A 74 -10.11 -9.01 -4.44
N ARG A 75 -9.81 -9.94 -3.52
CA ARG A 75 -8.44 -10.33 -3.14
C ARG A 75 -7.69 -11.10 -4.22
N SER A 76 -8.38 -11.58 -5.26
CA SER A 76 -7.72 -12.18 -6.43
C SER A 76 -6.97 -11.12 -7.24
N ARG A 77 -7.37 -9.85 -7.15
CA ARG A 77 -6.74 -8.72 -7.84
C ARG A 77 -5.56 -8.13 -7.09
N TRP A 78 -5.27 -8.61 -5.88
CA TRP A 78 -4.13 -8.14 -5.09
C TRP A 78 -2.81 -8.62 -5.68
N ASP A 79 -1.82 -7.75 -5.71
CA ASP A 79 -0.47 -8.06 -6.18
C ASP A 79 0.26 -8.97 -5.17
N ARG A 80 0.27 -10.27 -5.46
CA ARG A 80 0.87 -11.28 -4.59
C ARG A 80 2.37 -11.11 -4.41
N ARG A 81 3.08 -10.66 -5.44
CA ARG A 81 4.53 -10.46 -5.37
C ARG A 81 4.88 -9.35 -4.39
N ARG A 82 4.14 -8.24 -4.41
CA ARG A 82 4.31 -7.16 -3.44
C ARG A 82 3.99 -7.62 -2.02
N ILE A 83 2.95 -8.43 -1.83
CA ILE A 83 2.60 -8.99 -0.51
C ILE A 83 3.72 -9.88 0.00
N GLU A 84 4.18 -10.85 -0.79
CA GLU A 84 5.28 -11.76 -0.43
C GLU A 84 6.54 -10.97 -0.06
N SER A 85 6.90 -9.98 -0.88
CA SER A 85 8.05 -9.13 -0.61
C SER A 85 7.90 -8.31 0.68
N ALA A 86 6.71 -7.76 0.95
CA ALA A 86 6.43 -7.04 2.19
C ALA A 86 6.50 -7.96 3.42
N THR A 87 6.00 -9.19 3.31
CA THR A 87 6.07 -10.19 4.38
C THR A 87 7.51 -10.49 4.76
N THR A 88 8.40 -10.74 3.78
CA THR A 88 9.83 -10.97 4.05
C THR A 88 10.49 -9.77 4.75
N LEU A 89 10.12 -8.54 4.37
CA LEU A 89 10.65 -7.33 5.01
C LEU A 89 10.20 -7.20 6.46
N ILE A 90 8.91 -7.44 6.75
CA ILE A 90 8.36 -7.38 8.11
C ILE A 90 8.96 -8.46 8.99
N GLU A 91 9.11 -9.69 8.49
CA GLU A 91 9.75 -10.78 9.24
C GLU A 91 11.19 -10.43 9.61
N ARG A 92 11.94 -9.84 8.66
CA ARG A 92 13.30 -9.36 8.91
C ARG A 92 13.33 -8.24 9.93
N ALA A 93 12.45 -7.24 9.81
CA ALA A 93 12.37 -6.12 10.74
C ALA A 93 11.99 -6.58 12.15
N ALA A 94 10.98 -7.44 12.28
CA ALA A 94 10.53 -8.02 13.54
C ALA A 94 11.65 -8.82 14.23
N GLY A 95 12.47 -9.55 13.46
CA GLY A 95 13.65 -10.25 13.96
C GLY A 95 14.71 -9.35 14.60
N MET A 96 14.70 -8.04 14.33
CA MET A 96 15.64 -7.06 14.93
C MET A 96 15.20 -6.56 16.30
N GLY A 97 13.94 -6.79 16.71
CA GLY A 97 13.45 -6.48 18.05
C GLY A 97 13.35 -4.99 18.40
N ARG A 98 13.44 -4.08 17.42
CA ARG A 98 13.26 -2.63 17.60
C ARG A 98 12.07 -2.19 16.74
N ALA A 99 10.93 -1.94 17.37
CA ALA A 99 9.73 -1.47 16.69
C ALA A 99 9.67 0.05 16.72
N GLY A 100 9.40 0.65 15.57
CA GLY A 100 9.12 2.07 15.43
C GLY A 100 7.70 2.34 14.95
N PRO A 101 7.40 3.56 14.46
CA PRO A 101 6.05 3.96 14.05
C PRO A 101 5.50 3.25 12.79
N TYR A 102 6.35 2.55 12.03
CA TYR A 102 6.02 1.92 10.76
C TYR A 102 6.36 0.43 10.77
#